data_AF-A0A5D4H954-F1
#
_entry.id   AF-A0A5D4H954-F1
#
_cell.length_a   1.000
_cell.length_b   1.000
_cell.length_c   1.000
_cell.angle_alpha   90.00
_cell.angle_beta   90.00
_cell.angle_gamma   90.00
#
_symmetry.space_group_name_H-M   'P 1'
#
loop_
_entity.id
_entity.type
_entity.pdbx_description
1 polymer ?
#
loop_
_entity_poly.entity_id
_entity_poly.type
_entity_poly.pdbx_seq_one_letter_code
_entity_poly.pdbx_strand_id
1 'polypeptide(L)'
;MQGNEIKRRVVMIDPRKTLNKLLYAGEIARVEFISNCSKEIAIVHFDERGIYNAYNIKDLLVIYPERLLFENICKNFGKLDDNDMREIFAVVTNYQKRYYEDSFRIGLKNKQIAPLCITDLGSILRPAELLSL
;
A
#
# COMPACT_ATOMS: atom_id res chain seq x y z
N MET A 1 12.81 -16.92 12.93
CA MET A 1 11.35 -16.74 12.75
C MET A 1 11.03 -15.24 12.75
N GLN A 2 11.16 -14.56 11.61
CA GLN A 2 10.77 -13.17 11.40
C GLN A 2 9.29 -13.10 10.93
N GLY A 3 8.38 -13.74 11.67
CA GLY A 3 7.01 -14.05 11.21
C GLY A 3 5.91 -13.11 11.72
N ASN A 4 6.25 -12.03 12.42
CA ASN A 4 5.26 -11.21 13.15
C ASN A 4 4.95 -9.84 12.55
N GLU A 5 5.71 -9.35 11.57
CA GLU A 5 5.56 -7.95 11.12
C GLU A 5 4.66 -7.74 9.90
N ILE A 6 4.29 -8.83 9.21
CA ILE A 6 3.45 -8.76 8.00
C ILE A 6 1.94 -8.80 8.34
N LYS A 7 1.56 -9.37 9.49
CA LYS A 7 0.18 -9.78 9.84
C LYS A 7 -0.87 -8.65 9.96
N ARG A 8 -0.53 -7.39 9.72
CA ARG A 8 -1.45 -6.25 9.93
C ARG A 8 -1.28 -5.09 8.95
N ARG A 9 -0.86 -5.34 7.71
CA ARG A 9 -0.84 -4.28 6.69
C ARG A 9 -2.23 -4.11 6.09
N VAL A 10 -2.72 -2.88 6.10
CA VAL A 10 -3.92 -2.50 5.34
C VAL A 10 -3.51 -2.31 3.89
N VAL A 11 -4.20 -3.00 3.00
CA VAL A 11 -3.98 -2.94 1.56
C VAL A 11 -5.24 -2.45 0.87
N MET A 12 -5.04 -1.81 -0.26
CA MET A 12 -6.09 -1.60 -1.25
C MET A 12 -5.78 -2.45 -2.48
N ILE A 13 -6.78 -3.05 -3.08
CA ILE A 13 -6.61 -3.75 -4.36
C ILE A 13 -6.48 -2.71 -5.45
N ASP A 14 -5.37 -2.70 -6.20
CA ASP A 14 -5.10 -1.69 -7.22
C ASP A 14 -6.27 -1.65 -8.22
N PRO A 15 -7.07 -0.57 -8.24
CA PRO A 15 -8.25 -0.52 -9.09
C PRO A 15 -7.90 -0.53 -10.57
N ARG A 16 -6.63 -0.30 -10.92
CA ARG A 16 -6.12 -0.29 -12.30
C ARG A 16 -5.67 -1.66 -12.78
N LYS A 17 -5.49 -2.64 -11.88
CA LYS A 17 -5.00 -3.98 -12.21
C LYS A 17 -6.09 -5.00 -11.88
N THR A 18 -6.55 -5.71 -12.90
CA THR A 18 -7.59 -6.74 -12.75
C THR A 18 -7.12 -8.01 -13.43
N LEU A 19 -7.08 -9.12 -12.70
CA LEU A 19 -6.87 -10.48 -13.20
C LEU A 19 -8.13 -11.35 -13.03
N ASN A 20 -8.24 -12.35 -13.89
CA ASN A 20 -9.46 -13.13 -14.08
C ASN A 20 -10.10 -13.67 -12.78
N LYS A 21 -11.30 -13.12 -12.51
CA LYS A 21 -12.46 -13.62 -11.73
C LYS A 21 -12.36 -13.47 -10.20
N LEU A 22 -13.42 -12.90 -9.58
CA LEU A 22 -13.65 -12.69 -8.12
C LEU A 22 -12.99 -11.46 -7.44
N LEU A 23 -12.54 -10.46 -8.21
CA LEU A 23 -11.77 -9.33 -7.66
C LEU A 23 -12.63 -8.18 -7.13
N TYR A 24 -12.25 -7.66 -5.98
CA TYR A 24 -12.81 -6.46 -5.35
C TYR A 24 -11.89 -5.25 -5.57
N ALA A 25 -11.80 -4.79 -6.80
CA ALA A 25 -10.98 -3.62 -7.15
C ALA A 25 -11.37 -2.39 -6.30
N GLY A 26 -10.38 -1.71 -5.74
CA GLY A 26 -10.60 -0.52 -4.89
C GLY A 26 -11.05 -0.83 -3.45
N GLU A 27 -11.30 -2.09 -3.09
CA GLU A 27 -11.64 -2.42 -1.71
C GLU A 27 -10.42 -2.48 -0.80
N ILE A 28 -10.67 -2.18 0.47
CA ILE A 28 -9.69 -2.20 1.55
C ILE A 28 -9.75 -3.55 2.27
N ALA A 29 -8.58 -4.14 2.49
CA ALA A 29 -8.45 -5.43 3.16
C ALA A 29 -7.19 -5.46 4.03
N ARG A 30 -7.06 -6.51 4.84
CA ARG A 30 -5.84 -6.78 5.62
C ARG A 30 -5.06 -7.94 5.03
N VAL A 31 -3.74 -7.82 5.05
CA VAL A 31 -2.85 -8.94 4.69
C VAL A 31 -2.73 -9.88 5.88
N GLU A 32 -3.11 -11.13 5.69
CA GLU A 32 -3.07 -12.17 6.72
C GLU A 32 -1.83 -13.07 6.54
N PHE A 33 -1.54 -13.43 5.30
CA PHE A 33 -0.45 -14.36 4.98
C PHE A 33 0.19 -14.05 3.62
N ILE A 34 1.49 -14.31 3.51
CA ILE A 34 2.24 -14.18 2.26
C ILE A 34 2.92 -15.51 1.95
N SER A 35 2.65 -16.04 0.76
CA SER A 35 3.24 -17.27 0.28
C SER A 35 4.52 -16.96 -0.51
N ASN A 36 5.61 -17.62 -0.12
CA ASN A 36 6.89 -17.59 -0.83
C ASN A 36 6.91 -18.50 -2.08
N CYS A 37 5.77 -19.08 -2.48
CA CYS A 37 5.70 -19.79 -3.75
C CYS A 37 6.10 -18.85 -4.90
N SER A 38 6.62 -19.42 -6.00
CA SER A 38 7.14 -18.73 -7.20
C SER A 38 6.22 -17.67 -7.84
N LYS A 39 4.99 -17.52 -7.34
CA LYS A 39 3.96 -16.61 -7.82
C LYS A 39 3.77 -15.34 -6.95
N GLU A 40 4.51 -15.15 -5.86
CA GLU A 40 4.42 -13.96 -4.98
C GLU A 40 2.95 -13.64 -4.60
N ILE A 41 2.26 -14.54 -3.89
CA ILE A 41 0.82 -14.44 -3.58
C ILE A 41 0.61 -14.03 -2.12
N ALA A 42 -0.31 -13.11 -1.88
CA ALA A 42 -0.81 -12.74 -0.56
C ALA A 42 -2.26 -13.20 -0.36
N ILE A 43 -2.56 -13.73 0.83
CA ILE A 43 -3.93 -13.98 1.29
C ILE A 43 -4.40 -12.74 2.03
N VAL A 44 -5.46 -12.13 1.51
CA VAL A 44 -6.08 -10.93 2.07
C VAL A 44 -7.43 -11.26 2.68
N HIS A 45 -7.78 -10.59 3.77
CA HIS A 45 -9.02 -10.74 4.50
C HIS A 45 -9.83 -9.44 4.46
N PHE A 46 -11.08 -9.57 4.04
CA PHE A 46 -12.06 -8.48 4.01
C PHE A 46 -12.96 -8.60 5.23
N ASP A 47 -12.63 -7.83 6.26
CA ASP A 47 -13.28 -7.92 7.57
C ASP A 47 -14.80 -7.82 7.51
N GLU A 48 -15.31 -6.84 6.76
CA GLU A 48 -16.76 -6.56 6.66
C GLU A 48 -17.54 -7.71 6.03
N ARG A 49 -16.86 -8.53 5.21
CA ARG A 49 -17.46 -9.62 4.45
C ARG A 49 -17.13 -10.99 5.06
N GLY A 50 -16.15 -11.07 5.96
CA GLY A 50 -15.65 -12.33 6.52
C GLY A 50 -15.05 -13.28 5.48
N ILE A 51 -14.53 -12.75 4.37
CA ILE A 51 -14.00 -13.54 3.25
C ILE A 51 -12.48 -13.37 3.10
N TYR A 52 -11.84 -14.45 2.67
CA TYR A 52 -10.42 -14.49 2.34
C TYR A 52 -10.27 -14.73 0.84
N ASN A 53 -9.31 -14.05 0.21
CA ASN A 53 -8.99 -14.28 -1.19
C ASN A 53 -7.50 -14.11 -1.46
N ALA A 54 -7.00 -14.73 -2.52
CA ALA A 54 -5.60 -14.73 -2.91
C ALA A 54 -5.35 -13.69 -4.01
N TYR A 55 -4.35 -12.84 -3.83
CA TYR A 55 -3.95 -11.81 -4.79
C TYR A 55 -2.46 -11.90 -5.07
N ASN A 56 -2.04 -11.55 -6.28
CA ASN A 56 -0.62 -11.31 -6.52
C ASN A 56 -0.21 -10.06 -5.75
N ILE A 57 0.95 -10.10 -5.10
CA ILE A 57 1.48 -8.99 -4.31
C ILE A 57 1.57 -7.68 -5.11
N LYS A 58 1.88 -7.77 -6.41
CA LYS A 58 1.97 -6.61 -7.34
C LYS A 58 0.64 -5.90 -7.63
N ASP A 59 -0.48 -6.54 -7.31
CA ASP A 59 -1.84 -6.03 -7.52
C ASP A 59 -2.41 -5.42 -6.22
N LEU A 60 -1.63 -5.44 -5.13
CA LEU A 60 -1.98 -4.85 -3.85
C LEU A 60 -1.19 -3.57 -3.63
N LEU A 61 -1.90 -2.50 -3.29
CA LEU A 61 -1.34 -1.21 -2.94
C LEU A 61 -1.28 -1.04 -1.42
N VAL A 62 -0.21 -0.40 -0.97
CA VAL A 62 -0.01 0.01 0.42
C VAL A 62 0.42 1.46 0.46
N ILE A 63 0.03 2.14 1.53
CA ILE A 63 0.63 3.43 1.88
C ILE A 63 2.03 3.17 2.44
N TYR A 64 3.01 3.97 2.02
CA TYR A 64 4.36 3.89 2.55
C TYR A 64 4.34 4.06 4.08
N PRO A 65 5.18 3.34 4.83
CA PRO A 65 5.46 3.67 6.22
C PRO A 65 5.82 5.15 6.39
N GLU A 66 5.39 5.78 7.49
CA GLU A 66 5.56 7.22 7.74
C GLU A 66 7.00 7.72 7.54
N ARG A 67 7.99 6.92 7.95
CA ARG A 67 9.40 7.23 7.71
C ARG A 67 9.72 7.36 6.23
N LEU A 68 9.28 6.41 5.40
CA LEU A 68 9.52 6.44 3.96
C LEU A 68 8.72 7.55 3.27
N LEU A 69 7.51 7.85 3.75
CA LEU A 69 6.75 9.02 3.31
C LEU A 69 7.54 10.30 3.52
N PHE A 70 8.07 10.50 4.72
CA PHE A 70 8.86 11.68 5.05
C PHE A 70 10.13 11.77 4.20
N GLU A 71 10.86 10.67 4.03
CA GLU A 71 12.04 10.62 3.16
C GLU A 71 11.71 10.98 1.70
N ASN A 72 10.57 10.49 1.18
CA ASN A 72 10.10 10.80 -0.17
C ASN A 72 9.72 12.28 -0.32
N ILE A 73 9.06 12.87 0.69
CA ILE A 73 8.70 14.29 0.71
C ILE A 73 9.97 15.14 0.70
N CYS A 74 10.93 14.88 1.59
CA CYS A 74 12.17 15.65 1.68
C CYS A 74 12.96 15.64 0.36
N LYS A 75 13.04 14.48 -0.31
CA LYS A 75 13.72 14.35 -1.62
C LYS A 75 13.04 15.13 -2.74
N ASN A 76 11.74 15.37 -2.63
CA ASN A 76 10.93 16.04 -3.66
C ASN A 76 10.47 17.43 -3.26
N PHE A 77 10.89 17.95 -2.10
CA PHE A 77 10.34 19.17 -1.50
C PHE A 77 10.33 20.37 -2.45
N GLY A 78 11.40 20.57 -3.22
CA GLY A 78 11.49 21.68 -4.20
C GLY A 78 10.57 21.56 -5.42
N LYS A 79 9.80 20.46 -5.55
CA LYS A 79 8.86 20.20 -6.63
C LYS A 79 7.41 20.14 -6.16
N LEU A 80 7.17 20.19 -4.86
CA LEU A 80 5.84 20.09 -4.26
C LEU A 80 5.32 21.48 -3.95
N ASP A 81 4.09 21.75 -4.37
CA ASP A 81 3.41 22.98 -3.95
C ASP A 81 2.67 22.78 -2.61
N ASP A 82 2.10 23.86 -2.08
CA ASP A 82 1.37 23.83 -0.81
C ASP A 82 0.16 22.88 -0.84
N ASN A 83 -0.46 22.70 -2.01
CA ASN A 83 -1.60 21.81 -2.17
C ASN A 83 -1.14 20.34 -2.17
N ASP A 84 -0.04 20.01 -2.83
CA ASP A 84 0.57 18.69 -2.79
C ASP A 84 0.94 18.30 -1.35
N MET A 85 1.59 19.21 -0.63
CA MET A 85 1.94 19.00 0.78
C MET A 85 0.70 18.77 1.64
N ARG A 86 -0.37 19.57 1.44
CA ARG A 86 -1.64 19.40 2.16
C ARG A 86 -2.29 18.05 1.87
N GLU A 87 -2.33 17.63 0.61
CA GLU A 87 -2.89 16.33 0.21
C GLU A 87 -2.06 15.16 0.81
N ILE A 88 -0.72 15.24 0.81
CA ILE A 88 0.16 14.25 1.44
C ILE A 88 -0.10 14.15 2.96
N PHE A 89 -0.18 15.29 3.66
CA PHE A 89 -0.52 15.29 5.09
C PHE A 89 -1.93 14.73 5.35
N ALA A 90 -2.89 14.97 4.45
CA ALA A 90 -4.21 14.38 4.54
C ALA A 90 -4.17 12.85 4.37
N VAL A 91 -3.33 12.29 3.49
CA VAL A 91 -3.12 10.83 3.40
C VAL A 91 -2.67 10.28 4.75
N VAL A 92 -1.60 10.85 5.34
CA VAL A 92 -1.05 10.40 6.63
C VAL A 92 -2.09 10.50 7.74
N THR A 93 -2.75 11.65 7.86
CA THR A 93 -3.73 11.92 8.92
C THR A 93 -4.90 10.96 8.85
N ASN A 94 -5.45 10.70 7.65
CA ASN A 94 -6.55 9.76 7.47
C ASN A 94 -6.11 8.33 7.77
N TYR A 95 -4.90 7.94 7.38
CA TYR A 95 -4.36 6.60 7.67
C TYR A 95 -4.25 6.36 9.18
N GLN A 96 -3.69 7.32 9.94
CA GLN A 96 -3.57 7.26 11.40
C GLN A 96 -4.95 7.18 12.09
N LYS A 97 -5.95 7.89 11.57
CA LYS A 97 -7.34 7.85 12.04
C LYS A 97 -8.11 6.60 11.61
N ARG A 98 -7.47 5.68 10.87
CA ARG A 98 -8.08 4.47 10.30
C ARG A 98 -9.14 4.74 9.23
N TYR A 99 -9.14 5.92 8.63
CA TYR A 99 -9.93 6.26 7.44
C TYR A 99 -9.15 5.85 6.18
N TYR A 100 -8.93 4.54 6.03
CA TYR A 100 -8.02 3.99 5.03
C TYR A 100 -8.49 4.25 3.60
N GLU A 101 -9.79 4.11 3.33
CA GLU A 101 -10.35 4.37 1.99
C GLU A 101 -10.09 5.82 1.56
N ASP A 102 -10.35 6.79 2.44
CA ASP A 102 -10.05 8.20 2.17
C ASP A 102 -8.57 8.45 1.93
N SER A 103 -7.71 7.82 2.73
CA SER A 103 -6.26 7.92 2.59
C SER A 103 -5.79 7.43 1.22
N PHE A 104 -6.24 6.25 0.79
CA PHE A 104 -5.93 5.71 -0.54
C PHE A 104 -6.53 6.55 -1.67
N ARG A 105 -7.77 7.02 -1.51
CA ARG A 105 -8.45 7.87 -2.49
C ARG A 105 -7.69 9.17 -2.74
N ILE A 106 -7.26 9.85 -1.68
CA ILE A 106 -6.46 11.07 -1.77
C ILE A 106 -5.10 10.75 -2.43
N GLY A 107 -4.40 9.71 -1.95
CA GLY A 107 -3.09 9.34 -2.47
C GLY A 107 -3.13 8.96 -3.95
N LEU A 108 -4.20 8.33 -4.44
CA LEU A 108 -4.35 7.96 -5.85
C LEU A 108 -4.84 9.10 -6.76
N LYS A 109 -5.49 10.12 -6.21
CA LYS A 109 -6.12 11.20 -6.99
C LYS A 109 -5.09 12.00 -7.79
N ASN A 110 -3.94 12.27 -7.20
CA ASN A 110 -2.91 13.12 -7.79
C ASN A 110 -1.71 12.27 -8.24
N LYS A 111 -1.40 12.30 -9.54
CA LYS A 111 -0.31 11.52 -10.15
C LYS A 111 1.08 11.89 -9.61
N GLN A 112 1.25 13.10 -9.10
CA GLN A 112 2.51 13.57 -8.50
C GLN A 112 2.67 13.08 -7.05
N ILE A 113 1.56 12.96 -6.32
CA ILE A 113 1.52 12.52 -4.92
C ILE A 113 1.50 11.00 -4.79
N ALA A 114 0.77 10.31 -5.67
CA ALA A 114 0.67 8.85 -5.67
C ALA A 114 2.01 8.13 -5.49
N PRO A 115 3.07 8.43 -6.27
CA PRO A 115 4.37 7.76 -6.11
C PRO A 115 5.09 8.13 -4.80
N LEU A 116 4.70 9.22 -4.14
CA LEU A 116 5.26 9.61 -2.84
C LEU A 116 4.56 8.89 -1.69
N CYS A 117 3.27 8.60 -1.85
CA CYS A 117 2.40 8.10 -0.80
C CYS A 117 2.12 6.59 -0.84
N ILE A 118 2.01 6.04 -2.05
CA ILE A 118 1.48 4.69 -2.28
C ILE A 118 2.45 3.91 -3.15
N THR A 119 2.61 2.63 -2.84
CA THR A 119 3.39 1.71 -3.66
C THR A 119 2.74 0.34 -3.70
N ASP A 120 3.22 -0.56 -4.56
CA ASP A 120 2.82 -1.95 -4.50
C ASP A 120 3.40 -2.62 -3.25
N LEU A 121 2.68 -3.60 -2.70
CA LEU A 121 3.10 -4.33 -1.52
C LEU A 121 4.47 -5.00 -1.70
N GLY A 122 4.81 -5.41 -2.92
CA GLY A 122 6.07 -6.10 -3.24
C GLY A 122 7.29 -5.20 -3.05
N SER A 123 7.15 -3.91 -3.36
CA SER A 123 8.18 -2.91 -3.12
C SER A 123 8.49 -2.70 -1.62
N ILE A 124 7.51 -2.93 -0.72
CA ILE A 124 7.70 -2.84 0.74
C ILE A 124 8.25 -4.13 1.35
N LEU A 125 8.00 -5.27 0.72
CA LEU A 125 8.42 -6.58 1.24
C LEU A 125 9.84 -6.98 0.82
N ARG A 126 10.41 -6.29 -0.18
CA ARG A 126 11.79 -6.50 -0.66
C ARG A 126 12.87 -5.52 -0.13
N PRO A 127 12.87 -5.03 1.13
CA PRO A 127 13.98 -4.22 1.61
C PRO A 127 15.03 -5.15 2.25
N ALA A 128 16.04 -5.59 1.47
CA ALA A 128 17.39 -6.04 1.93
C ALA A 128 18.04 -7.23 1.19
N GLU A 129 17.82 -7.45 -0.12
CA GLU A 129 18.75 -8.29 -0.92
C GLU A 129 19.80 -7.48 -1.71
N LEU A 130 19.88 -6.16 -1.49
CA LEU A 130 20.82 -5.26 -2.17
C LEU A 130 21.82 -4.52 -1.24
N LEU A 131 21.96 -4.97 0.02
CA LEU A 131 22.97 -4.44 0.96
C LEU A 131 24.04 -5.46 1.37
N SER A 132 24.16 -6.56 0.63
CA SER A 132 25.25 -7.52 0.75
C SER A 132 25.92 -7.74 -0.61
N LEU A 133 26.65 -6.71 -1.05
CA LEU A 133 27.77 -6.81 -1.99
C LEU A 133 28.92 -5.96 -1.46
#